data_AF-A0A2E4QYQ0-F1
#
_entry.id   AF-A0A2E4QYQ0-F1
#
_cell.length_a   1.000
_cell.length_b   1.000
_cell.length_c   1.000
_cell.angle_alpha   90.00
_cell.angle_beta   90.00
_cell.angle_gamma   90.00
#
_symmetry.space_group_name_H-M   'P 1'
#
loop_
_entity.id
_entity.type
_entity.pdbx_description
1 polymer ?
#
loop_
_entity_poly.entity_id
_entity_poly.type
_entity_poly.pdbx_seq_one_letter_code
_entity_poly.pdbx_strand_id
1 'polypeptide(L)'
;MIVGDQITATANEATGRADGRAWFRLPKGWRKPVIYRFARATHGYLSAFAFIGLIFFAASGFLLNHPEWFADKRDARQVELVQLPDPLIVEALKQDDKGAALARLLESQTVMAGEFASAEILDEDAMLRFTGVKANVDVFIDLASGEAEIETARSGVMAVIRDLHRGKEAGAVWRLLIDVIAIVTLVLSLVGFFLFFTMRFRLATSLKLTAASLAAMVAIFVFGVS
;
A
#
# COMPACT_ATOMS: atom_id res chain seq x y z
N MET A 1 -17.11 -36.73 88.46
CA MET A 1 -17.58 -37.08 87.10
C MET A 1 -16.65 -36.33 86.14
N ILE A 2 -15.53 -36.88 85.63
CA ILE A 2 -15.36 -38.12 84.82
C ILE A 2 -16.24 -37.99 83.57
N VAL A 3 -15.78 -37.85 82.30
CA VAL A 3 -14.48 -37.90 81.57
C VAL A 3 -14.38 -36.61 80.70
N GLY A 4 -13.25 -36.07 80.21
CA GLY A 4 -11.81 -36.39 80.22
C GLY A 4 -11.04 -35.41 79.27
N ASP A 5 -9.97 -35.84 78.61
CA ASP A 5 -9.19 -35.06 77.61
C ASP A 5 -8.58 -35.96 76.50
N GLN A 6 -8.17 -35.34 75.39
CA GLN A 6 -7.35 -35.85 74.26
C GLN A 6 -8.00 -36.69 73.12
N ILE A 7 -7.32 -36.62 71.96
CA ILE A 7 -7.50 -37.37 70.68
C ILE A 7 -8.77 -36.96 69.88
N THR A 8 -8.76 -36.49 68.62
CA THR A 8 -7.78 -36.53 67.51
C THR A 8 -7.51 -35.15 66.88
N ALA A 9 -6.26 -34.91 66.46
CA ALA A 9 -5.94 -33.89 65.46
C ALA A 9 -5.85 -34.54 64.06
N THR A 10 -6.85 -34.32 63.20
CA THR A 10 -6.77 -34.61 61.74
C THR A 10 -7.77 -33.76 60.96
N ALA A 11 -7.39 -33.33 59.74
CA ALA A 11 -8.15 -32.58 58.74
C ALA A 11 -7.97 -31.05 58.67
N ASN A 12 -6.75 -30.55 58.86
CA ASN A 12 -6.32 -29.26 58.30
C ASN A 12 -5.40 -29.48 57.10
N GLU A 13 -5.95 -29.99 55.99
CA GLU A 13 -5.24 -30.04 54.70
C GLU A 13 -6.24 -30.17 53.53
N ALA A 14 -5.83 -29.72 52.34
CA ALA A 14 -6.49 -29.95 51.05
C ALA A 14 -7.91 -29.36 50.81
N THR A 15 -8.07 -28.03 50.87
CA THR A 15 -8.79 -27.33 49.77
C THR A 15 -8.07 -26.04 49.37
N GLY A 16 -6.95 -26.18 48.67
CA GLY A 16 -6.31 -25.09 47.94
C GLY A 16 -7.23 -24.61 46.81
N ARG A 17 -8.18 -23.73 47.14
CA ARG A 17 -9.15 -23.18 46.19
C ARG A 17 -8.40 -22.28 45.22
N ALA A 18 -8.10 -22.81 44.04
CA ALA A 18 -7.40 -22.08 42.98
C ALA A 18 -8.19 -20.82 42.60
N ASP A 19 -7.79 -19.66 43.15
CA ASP A 19 -8.27 -18.36 42.73
C ASP A 19 -7.84 -18.16 41.27
N GLY A 20 -8.78 -18.42 40.37
CA GLY A 20 -8.66 -18.23 38.92
C GLY A 20 -8.55 -16.75 38.59
N ARG A 21 -7.45 -16.13 39.02
CA ARG A 21 -7.16 -14.71 38.82
C ARG A 21 -6.95 -14.44 37.35
N ALA A 22 -8.03 -14.01 36.70
CA ALA A 22 -7.95 -13.30 35.43
C ALA A 22 -6.90 -12.19 35.56
N TRP A 23 -5.83 -12.33 34.79
CA TRP A 23 -4.60 -11.51 34.84
C TRP A 23 -4.82 -10.03 34.44
N PHE A 24 -6.06 -9.65 34.11
CA PHE A 24 -6.48 -8.28 33.85
C PHE A 24 -7.67 -7.90 34.77
N ARG A 25 -7.39 -7.15 35.85
CA ARG A 25 -8.41 -6.50 36.68
C ARG A 25 -8.45 -5.00 36.34
N LEU A 26 -9.49 -4.57 35.62
CA LEU A 26 -9.73 -3.15 35.31
C LEU A 26 -9.85 -2.29 36.60
N PRO A 27 -9.44 -1.01 36.56
CA PRO A 27 -9.44 -0.13 37.73
C PRO A 27 -10.80 0.00 38.44
N LYS A 28 -10.76 0.13 39.77
CA LYS A 28 -11.95 0.24 40.63
C LYS A 28 -12.65 1.59 40.37
N GLY A 29 -13.84 1.53 39.77
CA GLY A 29 -14.62 2.70 39.33
C GLY A 29 -15.16 2.59 37.90
N TRP A 30 -14.53 1.74 37.08
CA TRP A 30 -14.93 1.53 35.67
C TRP A 30 -16.18 0.62 35.58
N ARG A 31 -17.32 1.17 35.09
CA ARG A 31 -18.59 0.44 34.92
C ARG A 31 -18.49 -0.61 33.81
N LYS A 32 -17.95 -1.79 34.12
CA LYS A 32 -17.66 -2.89 33.18
C LYS A 32 -18.69 -3.09 32.05
N PRO A 33 -20.03 -3.14 32.29
CA PRO A 33 -21.00 -3.35 31.22
C PRO A 33 -21.03 -2.24 30.17
N VAL A 34 -20.77 -0.99 30.57
CA VAL A 34 -20.75 0.17 29.67
C VAL A 34 -19.54 0.10 28.75
N ILE A 35 -18.37 -0.26 29.30
CA ILE A 35 -17.12 -0.41 28.54
C ILE A 35 -17.21 -1.57 27.55
N TYR A 36 -17.73 -2.73 27.96
CA TYR A 36 -17.91 -3.85 27.03
C TYR A 36 -18.93 -3.53 25.92
N ARG A 37 -19.99 -2.77 26.21
CA ARG A 37 -20.97 -2.31 25.21
C ARG A 37 -20.34 -1.31 24.23
N PHE A 38 -19.59 -0.33 24.74
CA PHE A 38 -18.89 0.66 23.92
C PHE A 38 -17.83 -0.01 23.03
N ALA A 39 -16.93 -0.80 23.61
CA ALA A 39 -15.89 -1.51 22.87
C ALA A 39 -16.46 -2.42 21.77
N ARG A 40 -17.58 -3.12 22.01
CA ARG A 40 -18.25 -3.93 20.98
C ARG A 40 -18.84 -3.07 19.85
N ALA A 41 -19.46 -1.94 20.17
CA ALA A 41 -20.01 -1.03 19.17
C ALA A 41 -18.89 -0.38 18.33
N THR A 42 -17.88 0.20 18.98
CA THR A 42 -16.71 0.81 18.33
C THR A 42 -15.99 -0.22 17.46
N HIS A 43 -15.74 -1.44 17.95
CA HIS A 43 -15.15 -2.50 17.15
C HIS A 43 -16.03 -2.86 15.94
N GLY A 44 -17.36 -2.95 16.09
CA GLY A 44 -18.27 -3.24 14.97
C GLY A 44 -18.19 -2.20 13.85
N TYR A 45 -18.31 -0.91 14.19
CA TYR A 45 -18.23 0.18 13.20
C TYR A 45 -16.83 0.30 12.57
N LEU A 46 -15.78 0.18 13.38
CA LEU A 46 -14.40 0.33 12.93
C LEU A 46 -13.96 -0.88 12.06
N SER A 47 -14.43 -2.08 12.38
CA SER A 47 -14.25 -3.27 11.52
C SER A 47 -14.99 -3.15 10.20
N ALA A 48 -16.20 -2.59 10.16
CA ALA A 48 -16.92 -2.36 8.90
C ALA A 48 -16.16 -1.38 7.98
N PHE A 49 -15.64 -0.28 8.53
CA PHE A 49 -14.80 0.66 7.80
C PHE A 49 -13.51 0.01 7.29
N ALA A 50 -12.78 -0.71 8.16
CA ALA A 50 -11.56 -1.43 7.78
C ALA A 50 -11.82 -2.48 6.69
N PHE A 51 -12.95 -3.19 6.75
CA PHE A 51 -13.30 -4.23 5.79
C PHE A 51 -13.62 -3.67 4.40
N ILE A 52 -14.28 -2.51 4.31
CA ILE A 52 -14.48 -1.79 3.03
C ILE A 52 -13.12 -1.37 2.45
N GLY A 53 -12.21 -0.87 3.30
CA GLY A 53 -10.83 -0.57 2.90
C GLY A 53 -10.09 -1.80 2.36
N LEU A 54 -10.16 -2.92 3.09
CA LEU A 54 -9.57 -4.20 2.65
C LEU A 54 -10.13 -4.70 1.33
N ILE A 55 -11.45 -4.61 1.10
CA ILE A 55 -12.07 -4.96 -0.19
C ILE A 55 -11.52 -4.05 -1.29
N PHE A 56 -11.46 -2.74 -1.05
CA PHE A 56 -10.93 -1.79 -2.02
C PHE A 56 -9.48 -2.10 -2.41
N PHE A 57 -8.59 -2.31 -1.43
CA PHE A 57 -7.18 -2.62 -1.69
C PHE A 57 -6.98 -4.00 -2.31
N ALA A 58 -7.73 -5.03 -1.88
CA ALA A 58 -7.66 -6.36 -2.47
C ALA A 58 -8.14 -6.36 -3.93
N ALA A 59 -9.27 -5.70 -4.22
CA ALA A 59 -9.79 -5.59 -5.58
C ALA A 59 -8.85 -4.79 -6.49
N SER A 60 -8.44 -3.59 -6.08
CA SER A 60 -7.53 -2.76 -6.88
C SER A 60 -6.16 -3.42 -7.10
N GLY A 61 -5.59 -4.09 -6.08
CA GLY A 61 -4.36 -4.86 -6.23
C GLY A 61 -4.51 -6.06 -7.17
N PHE A 62 -5.65 -6.76 -7.11
CA PHE A 62 -5.96 -7.86 -8.02
C PHE A 62 -6.14 -7.40 -9.48
N LEU A 63 -6.78 -6.24 -9.70
CA LEU A 63 -6.88 -5.63 -11.03
C LEU A 63 -5.49 -5.20 -11.54
N LEU A 64 -4.64 -4.61 -10.68
CA LEU A 64 -3.28 -4.21 -11.03
C LEU A 64 -2.34 -5.39 -11.37
N ASN A 65 -2.66 -6.59 -10.89
CA ASN A 65 -1.95 -7.82 -11.26
C ASN A 65 -2.37 -8.37 -12.64
N HIS A 66 -3.48 -7.88 -13.22
CA HIS A 66 -4.02 -8.34 -14.51
C HIS A 66 -4.29 -7.15 -15.46
N PRO A 67 -3.26 -6.32 -15.78
CA PRO A 67 -3.42 -5.17 -16.65
C PRO A 67 -3.92 -5.53 -18.05
N GLU A 68 -3.66 -6.76 -18.52
CA GLU A 68 -4.09 -7.28 -19.81
C GLU A 68 -5.62 -7.32 -19.98
N TRP A 69 -6.40 -7.41 -18.89
CA TRP A 69 -7.87 -7.36 -18.96
C TRP A 69 -8.42 -5.98 -19.35
N PHE A 70 -7.59 -4.94 -19.20
CA PHE A 70 -7.92 -3.55 -19.51
C PHE A 70 -7.08 -2.98 -20.66
N ALA A 71 -6.19 -3.78 -21.24
CA ALA A 71 -5.27 -3.37 -22.29
C ALA A 71 -5.93 -3.15 -23.68
N ASP A 72 -7.20 -3.53 -23.87
CA ASP A 72 -7.84 -3.40 -25.17
C ASP A 72 -8.34 -1.96 -25.45
N LYS A 73 -7.80 -1.38 -26.54
CA LYS A 73 -8.24 -0.19 -27.30
C LYS A 73 -7.78 1.22 -26.94
N ARG A 74 -7.11 1.51 -25.80
CA ARG A 74 -6.66 2.91 -25.51
C ARG A 74 -5.29 3.12 -24.84
N ASP A 75 -4.69 2.09 -24.24
CA ASP A 75 -3.37 2.18 -23.58
C ASP A 75 -2.22 1.70 -24.48
N ALA A 76 -2.43 1.68 -25.81
CA ALA A 76 -1.32 1.59 -26.75
C ALA A 76 -0.42 2.83 -26.56
N ARG A 77 0.80 2.61 -26.07
CA ARG A 77 1.86 3.61 -25.97
C ARG A 77 2.04 4.19 -27.39
N GLN A 78 1.56 5.42 -27.60
CA GLN A 78 1.55 6.00 -28.95
C GLN A 78 2.94 6.55 -29.21
N VAL A 79 3.71 5.79 -29.99
CA VAL A 79 5.01 6.18 -30.53
C VAL A 79 4.77 6.96 -31.82
N GLU A 80 5.24 8.21 -31.84
CA GLU A 80 5.26 9.08 -33.01
C GLU A 80 6.70 9.51 -33.28
N LEU A 81 7.20 9.26 -34.49
CA LEU A 81 8.54 9.65 -34.90
C LEU A 81 8.47 11.02 -35.59
N VAL A 82 9.21 11.99 -35.06
CA VAL A 82 9.29 13.36 -35.59
C VAL A 82 10.73 13.69 -35.93
N GLN A 83 10.98 14.12 -37.16
CA GLN A 83 12.31 14.60 -37.56
C GLN A 83 12.50 16.06 -37.15
N LEU A 84 13.44 16.33 -36.27
CA LEU A 84 13.85 17.69 -35.91
C LEU A 84 14.94 18.18 -36.90
N PRO A 85 14.89 19.44 -37.38
CA PRO A 85 15.95 19.98 -38.24
C PRO A 85 17.24 20.26 -37.48
N ASP A 86 18.36 19.65 -37.90
CA ASP A 86 19.69 19.77 -37.27
C ASP A 86 20.11 21.21 -36.96
N PRO A 87 19.91 22.22 -37.85
CA PRO A 87 20.27 23.61 -37.56
C PRO A 87 19.55 24.19 -36.34
N LEU A 88 18.35 23.71 -36.04
CA LEU A 88 17.55 24.14 -34.88
C LEU A 88 17.96 23.40 -33.61
N ILE A 89 18.35 22.12 -33.70
CA ILE A 89 18.94 21.36 -32.60
C ILE A 89 20.25 22.03 -32.15
N VAL A 90 21.14 22.32 -33.11
CA VAL A 90 22.41 23.01 -32.85
C VAL A 90 22.21 24.39 -32.23
N GLU A 91 21.15 25.12 -32.57
CA GLU A 91 20.82 26.40 -31.93
C GLU A 91 20.22 26.25 -30.54
N ALA A 92 19.36 25.25 -30.32
CA ALA A 92 18.82 24.93 -29.00
C ALA A 92 19.93 24.53 -27.99
N LEU A 93 20.90 23.73 -28.44
CA LEU A 93 22.03 23.27 -27.61
C LEU A 93 23.04 24.36 -27.23
N LYS A 94 22.95 25.57 -27.81
CA LYS A 94 23.75 26.76 -27.43
C LYS A 94 23.13 27.57 -26.28
N GLN A 95 21.86 27.35 -25.95
CA GLN A 95 21.19 28.09 -24.87
C GLN A 95 21.63 27.57 -23.50
N ASP A 96 21.58 28.44 -22.48
CA ASP A 96 21.93 28.08 -21.09
C ASP A 96 21.07 26.90 -20.58
N ASP A 97 19.76 26.94 -20.87
CA ASP A 97 18.84 25.83 -20.64
C ASP A 97 18.53 25.10 -21.96
N LYS A 98 19.46 24.21 -22.32
CA LYS A 98 19.34 23.31 -23.47
C LYS A 98 18.06 22.46 -23.44
N GLY A 99 17.64 22.04 -22.25
CA GLY A 99 16.45 21.19 -22.06
C GLY A 99 15.17 21.92 -22.43
N ALA A 100 14.95 23.11 -21.86
CA ALA A 100 13.82 23.96 -22.21
C ALA A 100 13.91 24.50 -23.65
N ALA A 101 15.11 24.65 -24.22
CA ALA A 101 15.28 25.01 -25.62
C ALA A 101 14.84 23.89 -26.57
N LEU A 102 15.26 22.64 -26.33
CA LEU A 102 14.81 21.46 -27.08
C LEU A 102 13.30 21.22 -26.91
N ALA A 103 12.75 21.43 -25.70
CA ALA A 103 11.32 21.31 -25.45
C ALA A 103 10.50 22.30 -26.30
N ARG A 104 10.92 23.57 -26.35
CA ARG A 104 10.27 24.60 -27.18
C ARG A 104 10.44 24.35 -28.68
N LEU A 105 11.55 23.75 -29.10
CA LEU A 105 11.73 23.29 -30.48
C LEU A 105 10.70 22.20 -30.81
N LEU A 106 10.56 21.18 -29.95
CA LEU A 106 9.61 20.09 -30.14
C LEU A 106 8.15 20.59 -30.17
N GLU A 107 7.76 21.46 -29.24
CA GLU A 107 6.46 22.14 -29.18
C GLU A 107 6.17 22.99 -30.44
N SER A 108 7.19 23.41 -31.19
CA SER A 108 7.02 24.12 -32.46
C SER A 108 6.79 23.20 -33.66
N GLN A 109 7.13 21.91 -33.56
CA GLN A 109 7.01 20.91 -34.62
C GLN A 109 5.76 20.02 -34.45
N THR A 110 5.35 19.74 -33.20
CA THR A 110 4.19 18.89 -32.91
C THR A 110 3.38 19.34 -31.68
N VAL A 111 2.16 18.82 -31.56
CA VAL A 111 1.23 19.14 -30.47
C VAL A 111 1.50 18.25 -29.26
N MET A 112 2.33 18.74 -28.35
CA MET A 112 2.66 18.04 -27.10
C MET A 112 1.50 18.03 -26.10
N ALA A 113 1.40 16.93 -25.33
CA ALA A 113 0.40 16.78 -24.26
C ALA A 113 1.05 16.89 -22.87
N GLY A 114 0.72 17.95 -22.14
CA GLY A 114 1.32 18.26 -20.84
C GLY A 114 2.28 19.45 -20.91
N GLU A 115 2.85 19.82 -19.76
CA GLU A 115 3.85 20.88 -19.65
C GLU A 115 5.25 20.26 -19.49
N PHE A 116 6.27 20.91 -20.03
CA PHE A 116 7.67 20.49 -19.85
C PHE A 116 8.04 20.44 -18.36
N ALA A 117 8.46 19.27 -17.90
CA ALA A 117 8.77 19.00 -16.50
C ALA A 117 10.27 18.87 -16.22
N SER A 118 11.03 18.26 -17.14
CA SER A 118 12.47 18.03 -17.00
C SER A 118 13.10 17.56 -18.31
N ALA A 119 14.39 17.82 -18.49
CA ALA A 119 15.22 17.17 -19.50
C ALA A 119 16.48 16.58 -18.85
N GLU A 120 16.95 15.47 -19.41
CA GLU A 120 18.24 14.85 -19.13
C GLU A 120 18.95 14.69 -20.48
N ILE A 121 20.15 15.25 -20.60
CA ILE A 121 20.93 15.26 -21.86
C ILE A 121 22.24 14.55 -21.59
N LEU A 122 22.54 13.53 -22.40
CA LEU A 122 23.67 12.62 -22.20
C LEU A 122 24.40 12.43 -23.53
N ASP A 123 25.51 13.16 -23.70
CA ASP A 123 26.35 13.19 -24.90
C ASP A 123 25.58 13.43 -26.21
N GLU A 124 25.19 12.38 -26.92
CA GLU A 124 24.47 12.42 -28.21
C GLU A 124 22.94 12.21 -28.06
N ASP A 125 22.44 11.88 -26.87
CA ASP A 125 21.02 11.66 -26.59
C ASP A 125 20.41 12.76 -25.71
N ALA A 126 19.12 13.05 -25.89
CA ALA A 126 18.33 13.86 -24.97
C ALA A 126 16.98 13.21 -24.64
N MET A 127 16.71 13.00 -23.35
CA MET A 127 15.42 12.55 -22.83
C MET A 127 14.67 13.75 -22.23
N LEU A 128 13.49 14.07 -22.77
CA LEU A 128 12.60 15.11 -22.27
C LEU A 128 11.34 14.48 -21.66
N ARG A 129 10.81 15.10 -20.60
CA ARG A 129 9.54 14.70 -19.97
C ARG A 129 8.54 15.84 -19.94
N PHE A 130 7.33 15.51 -20.34
CA PHE A 130 6.15 16.37 -20.27
C PHE A 130 5.12 15.71 -19.36
N THR A 131 4.62 16.45 -18.37
CA THR A 131 3.66 15.95 -17.39
C THR A 131 2.31 16.63 -17.59
N GLY A 132 1.22 15.86 -17.64
CA GLY A 132 -0.11 16.38 -17.94
C GLY A 132 -1.23 15.58 -17.29
N VAL A 133 -2.33 16.26 -16.96
CA VAL A 133 -3.50 15.66 -16.30
C VAL A 133 -4.14 14.52 -17.11
N LYS A 134 -3.97 14.53 -18.45
CA LYS A 134 -4.57 13.53 -19.37
C LYS A 134 -3.57 12.47 -19.86
N ALA A 135 -2.30 12.81 -19.93
CA ALA A 135 -1.23 11.98 -20.45
C ALA A 135 0.10 12.52 -19.95
N ASN A 136 1.07 11.64 -19.80
CA ASN A 136 2.48 12.00 -19.72
C ASN A 136 3.15 11.62 -21.04
N VAL A 137 4.13 12.39 -21.45
CA VAL A 137 4.90 12.13 -22.68
C VAL A 137 6.37 12.11 -22.31
N ASP A 138 7.00 10.95 -22.48
CA ASP A 138 8.46 10.84 -22.53
C ASP A 138 8.87 11.06 -24.00
N VAL A 139 9.98 11.74 -24.24
CA VAL A 139 10.52 11.98 -25.59
C VAL A 139 12.00 11.67 -25.59
N PHE A 140 12.43 10.84 -26.52
CA PHE A 140 13.83 10.52 -26.75
C PHE A 140 14.27 11.17 -28.05
N ILE A 141 15.36 11.93 -28.03
CA ILE A 141 15.90 12.63 -29.19
C ILE A 141 17.34 12.17 -29.39
N ASP A 142 17.62 11.55 -30.52
CA ASP A 142 18.98 11.38 -31.03
C ASP A 142 19.43 12.74 -31.60
N LEU A 143 20.42 13.37 -30.96
CA LEU A 143 20.93 14.68 -31.33
C LEU A 143 21.87 14.63 -32.56
N ALA A 144 22.33 13.44 -32.96
CA ALA A 144 23.20 13.23 -34.11
C ALA A 144 22.39 12.98 -35.39
N SER A 145 21.28 12.25 -35.32
CA SER A 145 20.37 12.04 -36.46
C SER A 145 19.19 13.02 -36.51
N GLY A 146 18.85 13.68 -35.40
CA GLY A 146 17.69 14.54 -35.26
C GLY A 146 16.36 13.81 -35.15
N GLU A 147 16.35 12.48 -35.05
CA GLU A 147 15.13 11.69 -34.86
C GLU A 147 14.62 11.82 -33.41
N ALA A 148 13.37 12.24 -33.26
CA ALA A 148 12.69 12.34 -31.97
C ALA A 148 11.55 11.30 -31.87
N GLU A 149 11.72 10.32 -30.98
CA GLU A 149 10.70 9.35 -30.62
C GLU A 149 9.83 9.92 -29.48
N ILE A 150 8.59 10.28 -29.82
CA ILE A 150 7.62 10.88 -28.91
C ILE A 150 6.68 9.80 -28.42
N GLU A 151 6.64 9.61 -27.10
CA GLU A 151 6.03 8.43 -26.50
C GLU A 151 4.91 8.80 -25.52
N THR A 152 3.68 8.84 -26.03
CA THR A 152 2.51 9.30 -25.27
C THR A 152 1.88 8.16 -24.46
N ALA A 153 1.96 8.28 -23.13
CA ALA A 153 1.24 7.44 -22.17
C ALA A 153 -0.05 8.14 -21.71
N ARG A 154 -1.20 7.72 -22.24
CA ARG A 154 -2.51 8.22 -21.79
C ARG A 154 -2.87 7.66 -20.42
N SER A 155 -3.56 8.46 -19.61
CA SER A 155 -4.04 8.03 -18.28
C SER A 155 -5.25 7.08 -18.41
N GLY A 156 -4.98 5.81 -18.70
CA GLY A 156 -5.99 4.75 -18.75
C GLY A 156 -6.65 4.48 -17.39
N VAL A 157 -7.71 3.66 -17.40
CA VAL A 157 -8.38 3.21 -16.16
C VAL A 157 -7.39 2.55 -15.20
N MET A 158 -6.38 1.85 -15.74
CA MET A 158 -5.30 1.24 -14.98
C MET A 158 -4.36 2.26 -14.31
N ALA A 159 -4.16 3.45 -14.89
CA ALA A 159 -3.42 4.53 -14.23
C ALA A 159 -4.22 5.04 -13.01
N VAL A 160 -5.51 5.32 -13.18
CA VAL A 160 -6.38 5.76 -12.07
C VAL A 160 -6.44 4.74 -10.93
N ILE A 161 -6.56 3.43 -11.24
CA ILE A 161 -6.54 2.37 -10.23
C ILE A 161 -5.17 2.31 -9.52
N ARG A 162 -4.07 2.45 -10.27
CA ARG A 162 -2.70 2.49 -9.73
C ARG A 162 -2.50 3.64 -8.75
N ASP A 163 -2.97 4.82 -9.10
CA ASP A 163 -2.80 6.03 -8.28
C ASP A 163 -3.67 5.96 -7.02
N LEU A 164 -4.91 5.47 -7.13
CA LEU A 164 -5.78 5.26 -5.98
C LEU A 164 -5.30 4.12 -5.06
N HIS A 165 -4.70 3.05 -5.58
CA HIS A 165 -4.15 1.95 -4.78
C HIS A 165 -2.82 2.34 -4.12
N ARG A 166 -1.90 2.99 -4.85
CA ARG A 166 -0.57 3.36 -4.35
C ARG A 166 -0.60 4.62 -3.50
N GLY A 167 -1.54 5.52 -3.73
CA GLY A 167 -1.67 6.80 -3.04
C GLY A 167 -0.60 7.86 -3.35
N LYS A 168 0.58 7.47 -3.86
CA LYS A 168 1.73 8.39 -4.06
C LYS A 168 1.38 9.60 -4.93
N GLU A 169 0.78 9.37 -6.10
CA GLU A 169 0.40 10.42 -7.05
C GLU A 169 -1.01 10.98 -6.75
N ALA A 170 -1.70 10.46 -5.74
CA ALA A 170 -3.01 10.92 -5.33
C ALA A 170 -2.93 12.12 -4.35
N GLY A 171 -3.95 12.98 -4.39
CA GLY A 171 -4.02 14.18 -3.55
C GLY A 171 -3.94 13.88 -2.04
N ALA A 172 -3.47 14.88 -1.26
CA ALA A 172 -3.16 14.72 0.16
C ALA A 172 -4.31 14.13 1.02
N VAL A 173 -5.56 14.46 0.69
CA VAL A 173 -6.75 13.91 1.38
C VAL A 173 -6.88 12.39 1.18
N TRP A 174 -6.58 11.90 -0.01
CA TRP A 174 -6.62 10.46 -0.30
C TRP A 174 -5.49 9.73 0.41
N ARG A 175 -4.28 10.28 0.41
CA ARG A 175 -3.14 9.73 1.17
C ARG A 175 -3.45 9.59 2.67
N LEU A 176 -4.04 10.63 3.28
CA LEU A 176 -4.48 10.57 4.67
C LEU A 176 -5.56 9.50 4.92
N LEU A 177 -6.49 9.29 3.97
CA LEU A 177 -7.49 8.24 4.07
C LEU A 177 -6.84 6.83 4.04
N ILE A 178 -5.85 6.62 3.17
CA ILE A 178 -5.06 5.37 3.13
C ILE A 178 -4.36 5.14 4.48
N ASP A 179 -3.67 6.15 5.01
CA ASP A 179 -2.94 6.05 6.29
C ASP A 179 -3.90 5.68 7.44
N VAL A 180 -5.08 6.31 7.49
CA VAL A 180 -6.12 5.98 8.48
C VAL A 180 -6.62 4.54 8.33
N ILE A 181 -6.93 4.08 7.11
CA ILE A 181 -7.35 2.69 6.86
C ILE A 181 -6.25 1.71 7.28
N ALA A 182 -4.99 2.00 6.96
CA ALA A 182 -3.83 1.17 7.31
C ALA A 182 -3.63 1.06 8.83
N ILE A 183 -3.63 2.19 9.55
CA ILE A 183 -3.51 2.24 11.02
C ILE A 183 -4.66 1.47 11.68
N VAL A 184 -5.90 1.70 11.25
CA VAL A 184 -7.08 1.02 11.78
C VAL A 184 -6.98 -0.49 11.56
N THR A 185 -6.64 -0.92 10.33
CA THR A 185 -6.51 -2.34 9.98
C THR A 185 -5.39 -3.02 10.76
N LEU A 186 -4.26 -2.34 10.95
CA LEU A 186 -3.14 -2.83 11.75
C LEU A 186 -3.54 -3.01 13.22
N VAL A 187 -4.20 -2.03 13.84
CA VAL A 187 -4.69 -2.12 15.22
C VAL A 187 -5.69 -3.28 15.36
N LEU A 188 -6.64 -3.42 14.43
CA LEU A 188 -7.61 -4.52 14.44
C LEU A 188 -6.93 -5.89 14.30
N SER A 189 -5.94 -6.00 13.40
CA SER A 189 -5.18 -7.23 13.19
C SER A 189 -4.34 -7.60 14.41
N LEU A 190 -3.68 -6.63 15.05
CA LEU A 190 -2.93 -6.84 16.29
C LEU A 190 -3.84 -7.25 17.46
N VAL A 191 -5.01 -6.63 17.60
CA VAL A 191 -6.01 -7.02 18.62
C VAL A 191 -6.53 -8.43 18.34
N GLY A 192 -6.84 -8.77 17.08
CA GLY A 192 -7.24 -10.13 16.69
C GLY A 192 -6.16 -11.17 16.98
N PHE A 193 -4.91 -10.86 16.64
CA PHE A 193 -3.75 -11.71 16.91
C PHE A 193 -3.45 -11.83 18.41
N PHE A 194 -3.73 -10.82 19.22
CA PHE A 194 -3.64 -10.93 20.67
C PHE A 194 -4.75 -11.83 21.26
N LEU A 195 -6.00 -11.64 20.80
CA LEU A 195 -7.14 -12.45 21.24
C LEU A 195 -6.97 -13.94 20.88
N PHE A 196 -6.32 -14.24 19.77
CA PHE A 196 -5.93 -15.59 19.36
C PHE A 196 -5.15 -16.37 20.45
N PHE A 197 -4.21 -15.73 21.14
CA PHE A 197 -3.47 -16.36 22.26
C PHE A 197 -4.35 -16.72 23.47
N THR A 198 -5.53 -16.09 23.61
CA THR A 198 -6.46 -16.43 24.70
C THR A 198 -7.23 -17.75 24.45
N MET A 199 -7.26 -18.25 23.21
CA MET A 199 -7.96 -19.49 22.84
C MET A 199 -7.14 -20.76 23.13
N ARG A 200 -6.98 -21.05 24.43
CA ARG A 200 -6.13 -22.15 24.95
C ARG A 200 -6.32 -23.53 24.32
N PHE A 201 -7.50 -23.84 23.79
CA PHE A 201 -7.86 -25.19 23.34
C PHE A 201 -7.34 -25.56 21.94
N ARG A 202 -6.90 -24.59 21.13
CA ARG A 202 -6.36 -24.86 19.77
C ARG A 202 -5.08 -24.08 19.42
N LEU A 203 -4.57 -23.29 20.37
CA LEU A 203 -3.44 -22.36 20.17
C LEU A 203 -2.24 -22.99 19.47
N ALA A 204 -1.81 -24.20 19.87
CA ALA A 204 -0.66 -24.86 19.27
C ALA A 204 -0.88 -25.24 17.79
N THR A 205 -2.08 -25.70 17.42
CA THR A 205 -2.44 -26.00 16.03
C THR A 205 -2.49 -24.72 15.19
N SER A 206 -3.11 -23.68 15.73
CA SER A 206 -3.24 -22.40 15.03
C SER A 206 -1.89 -21.70 14.86
N LEU A 207 -1.01 -21.75 15.86
CA LEU A 207 0.33 -21.16 15.77
C LEU A 207 1.22 -21.91 14.76
N LYS A 208 1.11 -23.25 14.67
CA LYS A 208 1.74 -24.05 13.60
C LYS A 208 1.23 -23.64 12.21
N LEU A 209 -0.07 -23.42 12.06
CA LEU A 209 -0.64 -22.93 10.80
C LEU A 209 -0.11 -21.54 10.45
N THR A 210 -0.10 -20.58 11.38
CA THR A 210 0.48 -19.24 11.15
C THR A 210 1.96 -19.32 10.74
N ALA A 211 2.76 -20.14 11.42
CA ALA A 211 4.17 -20.33 11.08
C ALA A 211 4.36 -20.98 9.70
N ALA A 212 3.53 -21.98 9.35
CA ALA A 212 3.54 -22.62 8.03
C ALA A 212 3.12 -21.67 6.92
N SER A 213 2.07 -20.86 7.13
CA SER A 213 1.65 -19.82 6.18
C SER A 213 2.73 -18.77 5.96
N LEU A 214 3.39 -18.31 7.03
CA LEU A 214 4.51 -17.37 6.92
C LEU A 214 5.69 -17.98 6.17
N ALA A 215 6.07 -19.22 6.50
CA ALA A 215 7.16 -19.93 5.83
C ALA A 215 6.87 -20.16 4.33
N ALA A 216 5.63 -20.53 3.98
CA ALA A 216 5.20 -20.66 2.58
C ALA A 216 5.26 -19.31 1.84
N MET A 217 4.81 -18.22 2.46
CA MET A 217 4.85 -16.87 1.85
C MET A 217 6.29 -16.37 1.64
N VAL A 218 7.19 -16.63 2.60
CA VAL A 218 8.63 -16.35 2.48
C VAL A 218 9.27 -17.22 1.38
N ALA A 219 8.92 -18.50 1.30
CA ALA A 219 9.44 -19.38 0.26
C ALA A 219 8.98 -18.94 -1.15
N ILE A 220 7.71 -18.58 -1.32
CA ILE A 220 7.19 -18.03 -2.59
C ILE A 220 7.93 -16.75 -2.97
N PHE A 221 8.19 -15.86 -2.00
CA PHE A 221 8.97 -14.64 -2.27
C PHE A 221 10.42 -14.96 -2.69
N VAL A 222 11.14 -15.79 -1.92
CA VAL A 222 12.55 -16.10 -2.17
C VAL A 222 12.77 -16.89 -3.47
N PHE A 223 11.91 -17.86 -3.78
CA PHE A 223 12.09 -18.74 -4.95
C PHE A 223 11.26 -18.35 -6.18
N GLY A 224 10.31 -17.41 -6.05
CA GLY A 224 9.42 -16.99 -7.14
C GLY A 224 9.61 -15.56 -7.62
N VAL A 225 10.42 -14.75 -6.93
CA VAL A 225 10.79 -13.37 -7.33
C VAL A 225 12.29 -13.28 -7.73
N SER A 226 13.05 -14.36 -7.51
CA SER A 226 14.43 -14.54 -7.97
C SER A 226 14.50 -15.18 -9.36
#